data_AF-A0ABC9CRX9-F1
#
_entry.id   AF-A0ABC9CRX9-F1
#
_cell.length_a   1.000
_cell.length_b   1.000
_cell.length_c   1.000
_cell.angle_alpha   90.00
_cell.angle_beta   90.00
_cell.angle_gamma   90.00
#
_symmetry.space_group_name_H-M   'P 1'
#
loop_
_entity.id
_entity.type
_entity.pdbx_description
1 polymer ?
#
loop_
_entity_poly.entity_id
_entity_poly.type
_entity_poly.pdbx_seq_one_letter_code
_entity_poly.pdbx_strand_id
1 'polypeptide(L)'
;MQQELVRSALSLLYKVWKKVQLLRSLADCNNGKNQLQSREYEISKAIFRLSIDLASPACLEPDVVRKSIFGQVESNFESFVLAYWEKSPNLYRRKQNTQNDDSVFAALHSAFNLGAVPDAIIESFIKGLVSCPAIASDELDINSFLQEVHDSLGDAIKYRQDIRVLRTQDPSDQGSRGCVMEEHFFDDGTVFLDEDAFTKKCKHAFKNGYSIALRGMEFRSEKVAAIASALADLFGQPSVGANIYFSPASSQGLARHYDDHCVLVWQLLGCKKWMIWPNPKPLLPRLYEPFDLLDGTLDDNSGRMEILHEGDMMYIPRGYVHEAHTDLDESLMNAYAGYSLHLTLAIEVEPPFEWEGFAHTALHCWVEKQKLGGSRFDKVMAKEETCLYPLVLHVAIRLLSNNDPIFRKACMVAAKLPSSSSCTTAHLNVLRSSQRSTFDEIIRNIERNCSFKGAFKSIELAVQEKNEEAFQWMSWLRHLPQGGDADLRIDFCSVLETLEELVEAFSSNPEQASVGFTGFKSRFCRCVVYEDACESFETLLQMYRTTRSQYMRGMLALHGAHVS
;
A
#
# COMPACT_ATOMS: atom_id res chain seq x y z
N MET A 1 5.72 7.32 34.07
CA MET A 1 6.82 8.30 34.20
C MET A 1 7.52 8.64 32.87
N GLN A 2 8.29 7.76 32.22
CA GLN A 2 9.01 8.10 30.96
C GLN A 2 8.05 8.50 29.81
N GLN A 3 7.01 7.71 29.53
CA GLN A 3 6.03 8.06 28.48
C GLN A 3 5.23 9.33 28.78
N GLU A 4 4.93 9.62 30.05
CA GLU A 4 4.22 10.85 30.45
C GLU A 4 5.08 12.10 30.24
N LEU A 5 6.38 12.01 30.53
CA LEU A 5 7.34 13.08 30.24
C LEU A 5 7.41 13.35 28.74
N VAL A 6 7.46 12.29 27.92
CA VAL A 6 7.44 12.41 26.46
C VAL A 6 6.17 13.09 25.97
N ARG A 7 4.97 12.66 26.44
CA ARG A 7 3.70 13.31 26.09
C ARG A 7 3.66 14.79 26.48
N SER A 8 4.14 15.12 27.68
CA SER A 8 4.21 16.51 28.15
C SER A 8 5.13 17.37 27.27
N ALA A 9 6.29 16.83 26.91
CA ALA A 9 7.24 17.49 26.01
C ALA A 9 6.65 17.67 24.60
N LEU A 10 5.98 16.65 24.05
CA LEU A 10 5.29 16.72 22.76
C LEU A 10 4.24 17.83 22.73
N SER A 11 3.41 17.94 23.78
CA SER A 11 2.38 19.00 23.85
C SER A 11 3.00 20.41 23.83
N LEU A 12 4.13 20.60 24.52
CA LEU A 12 4.86 21.87 24.51
C LEU A 12 5.51 22.15 23.14
N LEU A 13 6.20 21.17 22.57
CA LEU A 13 6.86 21.28 21.26
C LEU A 13 5.85 21.60 20.17
N TYR A 14 4.70 20.93 20.16
CA TYR A 14 3.63 21.17 19.20
C TYR A 14 3.07 22.60 19.29
N LYS A 15 2.86 23.11 20.51
CA LYS A 15 2.43 24.51 20.73
C LYS A 15 3.47 25.52 20.23
N VAL A 16 4.76 25.23 20.43
CA VAL A 16 5.84 26.08 19.90
C VAL A 16 5.88 26.01 18.37
N TRP A 17 5.79 24.82 17.81
CA TRP A 17 5.81 24.58 16.37
C TRP A 17 4.68 25.35 15.64
N LYS A 18 3.44 25.26 16.13
CA LYS A 18 2.30 26.00 15.55
C LYS A 18 2.50 27.53 15.62
N LYS A 19 3.15 28.04 16.66
CA LYS A 19 3.51 29.48 16.72
C LYS A 19 4.59 29.85 15.70
N VAL A 20 5.59 28.99 15.49
CA VAL A 20 6.63 29.21 14.48
C VAL A 20 6.04 29.20 13.06
N GLN A 21 5.12 28.28 12.77
CA GLN A 21 4.37 28.24 11.51
C GLN A 21 3.60 29.54 11.24
N LEU A 22 2.89 30.05 12.25
CA LEU A 22 2.16 31.31 12.16
C LEU A 22 3.11 32.51 11.92
N LEU A 23 4.28 32.53 12.54
CA LEU A 23 5.26 33.59 12.32
C LEU A 23 5.88 33.53 10.92
N ARG A 24 6.08 32.32 10.37
CA ARG A 24 6.60 32.13 9.01
C ARG A 24 5.61 32.63 7.96
N SER A 25 4.31 32.38 8.13
CA SER A 25 3.29 32.85 7.18
C SER A 25 3.15 34.39 7.18
N LEU A 26 3.48 35.04 8.29
CA LEU A 26 3.46 36.50 8.45
C LEU A 26 4.77 37.21 8.08
N ALA A 27 5.86 36.48 7.83
CA ALA A 27 7.16 37.09 7.56
C ALA A 27 7.24 37.65 6.13
N ASP A 28 7.76 38.87 5.97
CA ASP A 28 7.85 39.53 4.65
C ASP A 28 9.19 39.32 3.92
N CYS A 29 10.27 38.95 4.63
CA CYS A 29 11.62 38.86 4.06
C CYS A 29 12.13 37.41 3.89
N ASN A 30 12.80 37.14 2.76
CA ASN A 30 13.27 35.78 2.42
C ASN A 30 14.29 35.21 3.43
N ASN A 31 15.20 36.03 3.97
CA ASN A 31 16.15 35.57 4.99
C ASN A 31 15.46 35.17 6.30
N GLY A 32 14.41 35.89 6.70
CA GLY A 32 13.61 35.55 7.88
C GLY A 32 12.81 34.26 7.67
N LYS A 33 12.24 34.07 6.46
CA LYS A 33 11.55 32.83 6.08
C LYS A 33 12.46 31.61 6.14
N ASN A 34 13.68 31.69 5.60
CA ASN A 34 14.62 30.57 5.58
C ASN A 34 15.07 30.16 6.99
N GLN A 35 15.34 31.13 7.88
CA GLN A 35 15.71 30.83 9.27
C GLN A 35 14.54 30.20 10.05
N LEU A 36 13.31 30.68 9.82
CA LEU A 36 12.13 30.11 10.45
C LEU A 36 11.81 28.70 9.92
N GLN A 37 12.03 28.44 8.62
CA GLN A 37 11.85 27.12 8.01
C GLN A 37 12.80 26.09 8.60
N SER A 38 14.10 26.41 8.76
CA SER A 38 15.06 25.52 9.40
C SER A 38 14.66 25.20 10.86
N ARG A 39 14.19 26.20 11.62
CA ARG A 39 13.70 25.98 12.98
C ARG A 39 12.41 25.16 13.03
N GLU A 40 11.53 25.36 12.07
CA GLU A 40 10.28 24.62 11.94
C GLU A 40 10.57 23.13 11.71
N TYR A 41 11.51 22.81 10.82
CA TYR A 41 11.96 21.45 10.57
C TYR A 41 12.56 20.80 11.83
N GLU A 42 13.46 21.48 12.54
CA GLU A 42 14.07 20.88 13.75
C GLU A 42 13.01 20.55 14.82
N ILE A 43 11.98 21.38 14.95
CA ILE A 43 10.88 21.12 15.88
C ILE A 43 9.98 19.98 15.35
N SER A 44 9.63 19.97 14.06
CA SER A 44 8.79 18.89 13.48
C SER A 44 9.49 17.53 13.57
N LYS A 45 10.80 17.49 13.27
CA LYS A 45 11.66 16.32 13.44
C LYS A 45 11.70 15.84 14.88
N ALA A 46 11.80 16.76 15.84
CA ALA A 46 11.76 16.41 17.27
C ALA A 46 10.40 15.82 17.68
N ILE A 47 9.29 16.42 17.25
CA ILE A 47 7.93 15.89 17.48
C ILE A 47 7.79 14.49 16.90
N PHE A 48 8.22 14.30 15.66
CA PHE A 48 8.18 13.02 14.98
C PHE A 48 9.00 11.96 15.73
N ARG A 49 10.29 12.22 16.00
CA ARG A 49 11.18 11.27 16.69
C ARG A 49 10.71 10.90 18.08
N LEU A 50 10.14 11.84 18.84
CA LEU A 50 9.64 11.56 20.19
C LEU A 50 8.35 10.74 20.20
N SER A 51 7.64 10.66 19.06
CA SER A 51 6.33 9.98 18.98
C SER A 51 6.37 8.60 18.33
N ILE A 52 7.41 8.23 17.58
CA ILE A 52 7.47 6.95 16.85
C ILE A 52 7.28 5.70 17.74
N ASP A 53 7.75 5.76 18.99
CA ASP A 53 7.65 4.65 19.96
C ASP A 53 6.48 4.79 20.94
N LEU A 54 5.66 5.83 20.81
CA LEU A 54 4.47 5.98 21.63
C LEU A 54 3.38 5.02 21.14
N ALA A 55 2.72 4.35 22.08
CA ALA A 55 1.50 3.62 21.77
C ALA A 55 0.42 4.61 21.30
N SER A 56 -0.21 4.33 20.16
CA SER A 56 -1.36 5.08 19.65
C SER A 56 -2.48 5.10 20.70
N PRO A 57 -3.18 6.23 20.93
CA PRO A 57 -4.20 6.30 21.97
C PRO A 57 -5.55 5.73 21.49
N ALA A 58 -5.79 5.70 20.18
CA ALA A 58 -6.90 4.97 19.58
C ALA A 58 -6.43 3.56 19.22
N CYS A 59 -6.74 2.59 20.06
CA CYS A 59 -6.63 1.18 19.72
C CYS A 59 -8.05 0.64 19.51
N LEU A 60 -8.35 0.21 18.30
CA LEU A 60 -9.53 -0.61 18.03
C LEU A 60 -9.06 -2.06 18.00
N GLU A 61 -9.74 -2.92 18.76
CA GLU A 61 -9.49 -4.35 18.72
C GLU A 61 -9.69 -4.86 17.28
N PRO A 62 -8.74 -5.62 16.70
CA PRO A 62 -8.81 -6.07 15.31
C PRO A 62 -10.12 -6.81 14.97
N ASP A 63 -10.65 -7.58 15.91
CA ASP A 63 -11.92 -8.28 15.72
C ASP A 63 -13.14 -7.33 15.66
N VAL A 64 -13.10 -6.17 16.33
CA VAL A 64 -14.15 -5.15 16.21
C VAL A 64 -14.16 -4.56 14.81
N VAL A 65 -12.98 -4.27 14.25
CA VAL A 65 -12.84 -3.79 12.86
C VAL A 65 -13.29 -4.86 11.87
N ARG A 66 -12.86 -6.12 12.05
CA ARG A 66 -13.31 -7.26 11.23
C ARG A 66 -14.83 -7.38 11.23
N LYS A 67 -15.47 -7.30 12.42
CA LYS A 67 -16.94 -7.39 12.56
C LYS A 67 -17.65 -6.25 11.87
N SER A 68 -17.12 -5.04 11.96
CA SER A 68 -17.67 -3.86 11.30
C SER A 68 -17.65 -3.97 9.77
N ILE A 69 -16.59 -4.56 9.21
CA ILE A 69 -16.33 -4.61 7.77
C ILE A 69 -16.96 -5.85 7.12
N PHE A 70 -16.72 -7.04 7.69
CA PHE A 70 -17.10 -8.33 7.10
C PHE A 70 -18.32 -8.96 7.81
N GLY A 71 -18.79 -8.38 8.90
CA GLY A 71 -19.94 -8.86 9.67
C GLY A 71 -19.59 -9.70 10.90
N GLN A 72 -20.62 -9.98 11.69
CA GLN A 72 -20.46 -10.46 13.08
C GLN A 72 -19.80 -11.84 13.21
N VAL A 73 -20.03 -12.75 12.27
CA VAL A 73 -19.49 -14.11 12.31
C VAL A 73 -18.11 -14.13 11.66
N GLU A 74 -17.13 -14.77 12.32
CA GLU A 74 -15.75 -14.91 11.79
C GLU A 74 -15.77 -15.50 10.37
N SER A 75 -16.54 -16.58 10.16
CA SER A 75 -16.73 -17.28 8.87
C SER A 75 -17.03 -16.38 7.67
N ASN A 76 -17.55 -15.17 7.91
CA ASN A 76 -17.80 -14.22 6.83
C ASN A 76 -16.49 -13.70 6.20
N PHE A 77 -15.44 -13.51 7.00
CA PHE A 77 -14.14 -13.09 6.49
C PHE A 77 -13.47 -14.22 5.71
N GLU A 78 -13.44 -15.46 6.22
CA GLU A 78 -12.85 -16.56 5.45
C GLU A 78 -13.67 -16.86 4.20
N SER A 79 -15.00 -16.81 4.27
CA SER A 79 -15.85 -16.90 3.08
C SER A 79 -15.55 -15.79 2.09
N PHE A 80 -15.27 -14.57 2.59
CA PHE A 80 -14.86 -13.46 1.76
C PHE A 80 -13.54 -13.75 1.04
N VAL A 81 -12.52 -14.19 1.77
CA VAL A 81 -11.20 -14.52 1.23
C VAL A 81 -11.30 -15.64 0.18
N LEU A 82 -12.09 -16.67 0.46
CA LEU A 82 -12.24 -17.80 -0.46
C LEU A 82 -13.03 -17.44 -1.73
N ALA A 83 -14.07 -16.60 -1.63
CA ALA A 83 -14.97 -16.31 -2.74
C ALA A 83 -14.62 -15.04 -3.55
N TYR A 84 -14.07 -14.00 -2.90
CA TYR A 84 -13.98 -12.67 -3.51
C TYR A 84 -12.56 -12.08 -3.56
N TRP A 85 -11.71 -12.35 -2.56
CA TRP A 85 -10.36 -11.76 -2.48
C TRP A 85 -9.54 -12.01 -3.76
N GLU A 86 -9.10 -10.92 -4.41
CA GLU A 86 -8.38 -10.88 -5.68
C GLU A 86 -9.11 -11.60 -6.85
N LYS A 87 -10.43 -11.78 -6.73
CA LYS A 87 -11.25 -12.53 -7.70
C LYS A 87 -12.40 -11.69 -8.25
N SER A 88 -13.25 -11.16 -7.39
CA SER A 88 -14.48 -10.48 -7.82
C SER A 88 -14.95 -9.42 -6.83
N PRO A 89 -15.68 -8.38 -7.31
CA PRO A 89 -16.21 -7.34 -6.43
C PRO A 89 -17.34 -7.88 -5.55
N ASN A 90 -17.43 -7.37 -4.32
CA ASN A 90 -18.47 -7.75 -3.37
C ASN A 90 -19.13 -6.52 -2.73
N LEU A 91 -20.42 -6.59 -2.46
CA LEU A 91 -21.18 -5.50 -1.84
C LEU A 91 -21.82 -5.97 -0.54
N TYR A 92 -21.46 -5.30 0.55
CA TYR A 92 -22.04 -5.49 1.87
C TYR A 92 -23.05 -4.38 2.13
N ARG A 93 -24.33 -4.74 2.10
CA ARG A 93 -25.43 -3.82 2.43
C ARG A 93 -25.61 -3.75 3.93
N ARG A 94 -25.59 -2.54 4.50
CA ARG A 94 -25.86 -2.34 5.92
C ARG A 94 -27.37 -2.16 6.15
N LYS A 95 -27.91 -2.79 7.20
CA LYS A 95 -29.31 -2.58 7.58
C LYS A 95 -29.46 -1.21 8.23
N GLN A 96 -30.42 -0.39 7.79
CA GLN A 96 -30.64 0.97 8.29
C GLN A 96 -30.76 1.04 9.83
N ASN A 97 -31.39 0.05 10.47
CA ASN A 97 -31.55 0.01 11.94
C ASN A 97 -30.26 -0.29 12.73
N THR A 98 -29.12 -0.55 12.07
CA THR A 98 -27.85 -0.93 12.72
C THR A 98 -26.75 0.14 12.62
N GLN A 99 -27.03 1.29 11.97
CA GLN A 99 -26.04 2.36 11.83
C GLN A 99 -25.58 2.93 13.18
N ASN A 100 -26.45 2.94 14.20
CA ASN A 100 -26.13 3.47 15.52
C ASN A 100 -25.39 2.48 16.44
N ASP A 101 -25.39 1.18 16.11
CA ASP A 101 -24.82 0.13 16.98
C ASP A 101 -23.37 -0.24 16.61
N ASP A 102 -22.85 0.27 15.48
CA ASP A 102 -21.48 0.04 15.07
C ASP A 102 -20.54 1.13 15.59
N SER A 103 -19.73 0.77 16.58
CA SER A 103 -18.75 1.66 17.20
C SER A 103 -17.70 2.20 16.22
N VAL A 104 -17.30 1.44 15.20
CA VAL A 104 -16.30 1.87 14.22
C VAL A 104 -16.89 2.91 13.29
N PHE A 105 -18.10 2.66 12.76
CA PHE A 105 -18.81 3.62 11.92
C PHE A 105 -19.15 4.91 12.68
N ALA A 106 -19.64 4.80 13.92
CA ALA A 106 -19.91 5.95 14.77
C ALA A 106 -18.63 6.74 15.09
N ALA A 107 -17.49 6.06 15.28
CA ALA A 107 -16.21 6.72 15.49
C ALA A 107 -15.80 7.55 14.25
N LEU A 108 -15.97 7.02 13.04
CA LEU A 108 -15.71 7.75 11.79
C LEU A 108 -16.67 8.92 11.60
N HIS A 109 -17.96 8.73 11.91
CA HIS A 109 -18.97 9.79 11.82
C HIS A 109 -18.63 11.00 12.71
N SER A 110 -18.16 10.72 13.92
CA SER A 110 -17.63 11.74 14.84
C SER A 110 -16.31 12.34 14.36
N ALA A 111 -15.42 11.56 13.74
CA ALA A 111 -14.11 12.05 13.29
C ALA A 111 -14.21 13.11 12.19
N PHE A 112 -15.22 12.98 11.33
CA PHE A 112 -15.38 13.80 10.13
C PHE A 112 -16.56 14.79 10.19
N ASN A 113 -17.17 14.97 11.37
CA ASN A 113 -18.30 15.89 11.58
C ASN A 113 -19.46 15.67 10.58
N LEU A 114 -19.82 14.42 10.31
CA LEU A 114 -20.74 14.06 9.21
C LEU A 114 -22.20 14.52 9.38
N GLY A 115 -22.54 15.16 10.50
CA GLY A 115 -23.85 15.83 10.69
C GLY A 115 -23.86 17.33 10.32
N ALA A 116 -22.75 17.88 9.84
CA ALA A 116 -22.61 19.31 9.54
C ALA A 116 -22.84 19.63 8.06
N VAL A 117 -23.03 20.92 7.75
CA VAL A 117 -23.13 21.41 6.36
C VAL A 117 -21.82 21.19 5.58
N PRO A 118 -21.83 21.07 4.24
CA PRO A 118 -20.64 20.79 3.43
C PRO A 118 -19.43 21.68 3.71
N ASP A 119 -19.65 22.98 3.91
CA ASP A 119 -18.57 23.93 4.21
C ASP A 119 -17.85 23.57 5.53
N ALA A 120 -18.55 23.03 6.53
CA ALA A 120 -17.96 22.59 7.79
C ALA A 120 -17.18 21.27 7.65
N ILE A 121 -17.67 20.35 6.80
CA ILE A 121 -16.95 19.11 6.47
C ILE A 121 -15.62 19.45 5.78
N ILE A 122 -15.65 20.32 4.76
CA ILE A 122 -14.45 20.77 4.04
C ILE A 122 -13.44 21.42 5.00
N GLU A 123 -13.92 22.27 5.90
CA GLU A 123 -13.05 22.91 6.90
C GLU A 123 -12.42 21.87 7.84
N SER A 124 -13.16 20.84 8.25
CA SER A 124 -12.62 19.77 9.10
C SER A 124 -11.53 18.94 8.42
N PHE A 125 -11.54 18.83 7.08
CA PHE A 125 -10.52 18.10 6.33
C PHE A 125 -9.25 18.89 6.13
N ILE A 126 -9.36 20.20 5.92
CA ILE A 126 -8.22 21.03 5.52
C ILE A 126 -7.47 21.54 6.77
N LYS A 127 -8.19 21.76 7.87
CA LYS A 127 -7.64 22.53 8.99
C LYS A 127 -6.48 21.83 9.69
N GLY A 128 -5.36 22.53 9.83
CA GLY A 128 -4.19 22.08 10.58
C GLY A 128 -3.39 20.94 9.94
N LEU A 129 -3.64 20.59 8.68
CA LEU A 129 -2.91 19.55 7.97
C LEU A 129 -1.49 19.95 7.61
N VAL A 130 -0.60 18.94 7.60
CA VAL A 130 0.75 19.05 7.03
C VAL A 130 0.95 18.03 5.92
N SER A 131 1.97 18.26 5.09
CA SER A 131 2.34 17.32 4.03
C SER A 131 2.82 15.99 4.61
N CYS A 132 2.44 14.90 3.96
CA CYS A 132 2.88 13.53 4.24
C CYS A 132 3.76 13.05 3.08
N PRO A 133 5.09 13.19 3.15
CA PRO A 133 6.00 12.67 2.14
C PRO A 133 5.89 11.14 2.02
N ALA A 134 5.98 10.60 0.81
CA ALA A 134 6.00 9.15 0.63
C ALA A 134 7.27 8.55 1.26
N ILE A 135 7.13 7.36 1.82
CA ILE A 135 8.26 6.52 2.24
C ILE A 135 8.47 5.44 1.18
N ALA A 136 9.72 5.17 0.80
CA ALA A 136 10.02 4.15 -0.20
C ALA A 136 9.56 2.74 0.28
N SER A 137 9.16 1.90 -0.68
CA SER A 137 8.65 0.54 -0.41
C SER A 137 9.64 -0.28 0.43
N ASP A 138 10.92 -0.30 0.05
CA ASP A 138 11.96 -1.10 0.71
C ASP A 138 12.76 -0.35 1.80
N GLU A 139 12.31 0.85 2.20
CA GLU A 139 12.88 1.61 3.32
C GLU A 139 12.35 1.07 4.66
N LEU A 140 13.28 0.52 5.46
CA LEU A 140 13.02 -0.10 6.75
C LEU A 140 13.72 0.63 7.92
N ASP A 141 14.52 1.66 7.68
CA ASP A 141 15.07 2.54 8.70
C ASP A 141 14.37 3.91 8.67
N ILE A 142 13.57 4.17 9.71
CA ILE A 142 12.86 5.44 9.85
C ILE A 142 13.81 6.65 9.96
N ASN A 143 15.06 6.45 10.39
CA ASN A 143 16.05 7.52 10.45
C ASN A 143 16.59 7.89 9.09
N SER A 144 16.78 6.92 8.19
CA SER A 144 17.14 7.16 6.79
C SER A 144 16.07 8.00 6.11
N PHE A 145 14.78 7.62 6.26
CA PHE A 145 13.66 8.45 5.81
C PHE A 145 13.74 9.90 6.34
N LEU A 146 14.00 10.10 7.63
CA LEU A 146 14.13 11.44 8.22
C LEU A 146 15.31 12.27 7.68
N GLN A 147 16.35 11.62 7.16
CA GLN A 147 17.46 12.27 6.47
C GLN A 147 17.07 12.67 5.04
N GLU A 148 16.31 11.83 4.34
CA GLU A 148 15.80 12.13 3.00
C GLU A 148 14.86 13.34 3.01
N VAL A 149 13.91 13.38 3.95
CA VAL A 149 12.90 14.45 4.03
C VAL A 149 13.37 15.72 4.76
N HIS A 150 14.67 15.93 4.92
CA HIS A 150 15.27 16.90 5.84
C HIS A 150 14.78 18.36 5.72
N ASP A 151 14.22 18.78 4.59
CA ASP A 151 13.71 20.15 4.41
C ASP A 151 12.18 20.21 4.22
N SER A 152 11.49 19.07 4.30
CA SER A 152 10.06 18.97 3.95
C SER A 152 9.15 18.44 5.06
N LEU A 153 9.72 17.90 6.14
CA LEU A 153 8.91 17.38 7.24
C LEU A 153 8.18 18.50 7.98
N GLY A 154 6.85 18.41 8.00
CA GLY A 154 5.99 19.42 8.62
C GLY A 154 5.63 20.59 7.70
N ASP A 155 6.01 20.53 6.42
CA ASP A 155 5.58 21.50 5.40
C ASP A 155 4.06 21.58 5.29
N ALA A 156 3.58 22.70 4.72
CA ALA A 156 2.21 22.81 4.26
C ALA A 156 1.89 21.74 3.22
N ILE A 157 0.62 21.30 3.19
CA ILE A 157 0.11 20.32 2.24
C ILE A 157 0.43 20.70 0.78
N LYS A 158 0.72 19.67 -0.02
CA LYS A 158 1.15 19.77 -1.42
C LYS A 158 0.07 19.19 -2.34
N TYR A 159 -0.30 19.94 -3.37
CA TYR A 159 -1.27 19.48 -4.36
C TYR A 159 -0.76 18.25 -5.13
N ARG A 160 -1.65 17.31 -5.45
CA ARG A 160 -1.41 15.95 -5.99
C ARG A 160 -0.68 14.97 -5.09
N GLN A 161 0.16 15.42 -4.16
CA GLN A 161 0.76 14.54 -3.17
C GLN A 161 -0.26 14.23 -2.06
N ASP A 162 -0.75 15.28 -1.38
CA ASP A 162 -1.62 15.17 -0.22
C ASP A 162 -3.10 15.29 -0.59
N ILE A 163 -3.42 16.23 -1.48
CA ILE A 163 -4.81 16.59 -1.82
C ILE A 163 -4.95 16.80 -3.33
N ARG A 164 -6.08 16.39 -3.89
CA ARG A 164 -6.52 16.74 -5.23
C ARG A 164 -7.91 17.36 -5.18
N VAL A 165 -8.14 18.35 -6.03
CA VAL A 165 -9.44 19.02 -6.19
C VAL A 165 -9.74 18.99 -7.68
N LEU A 166 -10.55 18.03 -8.09
CA LEU A 166 -10.70 17.66 -9.49
C LEU A 166 -12.12 17.28 -9.86
N ARG A 167 -12.42 17.38 -11.15
CA ARG A 167 -13.64 16.85 -11.77
C ARG A 167 -13.31 16.20 -13.09
N THR A 168 -14.20 15.34 -13.55
CA THR A 168 -14.14 14.76 -14.89
C THR A 168 -15.10 15.52 -15.80
N GLN A 169 -14.64 15.93 -16.98
CA GLN A 169 -15.51 16.58 -17.98
C GLN A 169 -16.37 15.55 -18.71
N ASP A 170 -17.63 15.89 -18.96
CA ASP A 170 -18.57 15.03 -19.66
C ASP A 170 -18.21 14.95 -21.16
N PRO A 171 -18.12 13.74 -21.77
CA PRO A 171 -17.92 13.58 -23.20
C PRO A 171 -18.87 14.41 -24.09
N SER A 172 -20.08 14.72 -23.62
CA SER A 172 -21.06 15.49 -24.40
C SER A 172 -20.65 16.95 -24.65
N ASP A 173 -19.71 17.51 -23.88
CA ASP A 173 -19.26 18.90 -24.02
C ASP A 173 -18.21 19.10 -25.13
N GLN A 174 -17.74 18.02 -25.78
CA GLN A 174 -16.88 18.11 -26.95
C GLN A 174 -17.40 17.24 -28.10
N GLY A 175 -17.67 17.86 -29.27
CA GLY A 175 -18.09 17.20 -30.51
C GLY A 175 -17.05 16.28 -31.17
N SER A 176 -16.12 15.72 -30.40
CA SER A 176 -15.03 14.87 -30.87
C SER A 176 -14.84 13.73 -29.88
N ARG A 177 -14.66 12.49 -30.39
CA ARG A 177 -14.29 11.27 -29.66
C ARG A 177 -12.93 11.44 -28.94
N GLY A 178 -12.89 12.26 -27.89
CA GLY A 178 -11.72 12.55 -27.08
C GLY A 178 -11.72 11.74 -25.80
N CYS A 179 -10.52 11.38 -25.34
CA CYS A 179 -10.29 10.75 -24.04
C CYS A 179 -10.90 11.61 -22.92
N VAL A 180 -11.63 10.98 -22.00
CA VAL A 180 -12.19 11.64 -20.81
C VAL A 180 -11.03 12.21 -19.98
N MET A 181 -10.99 13.53 -19.78
CA MET A 181 -9.88 14.22 -19.11
C MET A 181 -10.28 14.70 -17.71
N GLU A 182 -9.38 14.48 -16.75
CA GLU A 182 -9.50 15.05 -15.41
C GLU A 182 -9.08 16.52 -15.42
N GLU A 183 -9.97 17.38 -14.96
CA GLU A 183 -9.71 18.81 -14.77
C GLU A 183 -9.34 19.08 -13.31
N HIS A 184 -8.14 19.63 -13.10
CA HIS A 184 -7.61 19.98 -11.80
C HIS A 184 -7.83 21.47 -11.51
N PHE A 185 -8.30 21.79 -10.29
CA PHE A 185 -8.59 23.17 -9.89
C PHE A 185 -7.34 24.00 -9.57
N PHE A 186 -6.25 23.34 -9.17
CA PHE A 186 -4.97 23.97 -8.84
C PHE A 186 -3.86 23.46 -9.75
N ASP A 187 -2.81 24.28 -9.91
CA ASP A 187 -1.60 23.91 -10.66
C ASP A 187 -0.77 22.85 -9.91
N ASP A 188 -0.03 22.07 -10.68
CA ASP A 188 0.81 21.00 -10.16
C ASP A 188 1.92 21.54 -9.26
N GLY A 189 2.17 20.87 -8.13
CA GLY A 189 3.17 21.29 -7.14
C GLY A 189 2.78 22.49 -6.29
N THR A 190 1.54 23.01 -6.41
CA THR A 190 1.06 24.11 -5.56
C THR A 190 1.16 23.74 -4.07
N VAL A 191 1.75 24.65 -3.28
CA VAL A 191 1.86 24.56 -1.82
C VAL A 191 0.95 25.59 -1.16
N PHE A 192 0.19 25.19 -0.14
CA PHE A 192 -0.85 26.02 0.45
C PHE A 192 -0.43 26.62 1.80
N LEU A 193 0.26 27.77 1.77
CA LEU A 193 0.76 28.45 2.98
C LEU A 193 -0.32 29.19 3.80
N ASP A 194 -1.35 29.69 3.12
CA ASP A 194 -2.51 30.34 3.75
C ASP A 194 -3.70 29.37 3.76
N GLU A 195 -3.90 28.76 4.92
CA GLU A 195 -4.92 27.73 5.15
C GLU A 195 -6.35 28.28 4.99
N ASP A 196 -6.60 29.53 5.41
CA ASP A 196 -7.93 30.15 5.31
C ASP A 196 -8.26 30.47 3.84
N ALA A 197 -7.30 31.02 3.10
CA ALA A 197 -7.45 31.28 1.67
C ALA A 197 -7.63 29.96 0.90
N PHE A 198 -6.85 28.93 1.24
CA PHE A 198 -6.97 27.61 0.62
C PHE A 198 -8.34 26.98 0.90
N THR A 199 -8.80 26.99 2.16
CA THR A 199 -10.12 26.49 2.55
C THR A 199 -11.24 27.18 1.77
N LYS A 200 -11.17 28.51 1.61
CA LYS A 200 -12.14 29.27 0.80
C LYS A 200 -12.13 28.84 -0.67
N LYS A 201 -10.96 28.61 -1.26
CA LYS A 201 -10.84 28.11 -2.64
C LYS A 201 -11.42 26.70 -2.79
N CYS A 202 -11.19 25.80 -1.84
CA CYS A 202 -11.81 24.47 -1.84
C CYS A 202 -13.33 24.53 -1.71
N LYS A 203 -13.87 25.35 -0.81
CA LYS A 203 -15.32 25.58 -0.68
C LYS A 203 -15.91 26.13 -1.99
N HIS A 204 -15.21 27.03 -2.66
CA HIS A 204 -15.61 27.54 -3.97
C HIS A 204 -15.56 26.46 -5.05
N ALA A 205 -14.48 25.70 -5.16
CA ALA A 205 -14.34 24.61 -6.12
C ALA A 205 -15.44 23.56 -5.95
N PHE A 206 -15.74 23.17 -4.71
CA PHE A 206 -16.80 22.21 -4.40
C PHE A 206 -18.18 22.69 -4.89
N LYS A 207 -18.50 23.98 -4.69
CA LYS A 207 -19.73 24.59 -5.20
C LYS A 207 -19.80 24.63 -6.74
N ASN A 208 -18.66 24.51 -7.42
CA ASN A 208 -18.56 24.46 -8.89
C ASN A 208 -18.37 23.02 -9.44
N GLY A 209 -18.71 22.00 -8.66
CA GLY A 209 -18.72 20.61 -9.14
C GLY A 209 -17.40 19.84 -8.98
N TYR A 210 -16.38 20.41 -8.33
CA TYR A 210 -15.12 19.70 -8.08
C TYR A 210 -15.21 18.81 -6.85
N SER A 211 -14.72 17.57 -6.98
CA SER A 211 -14.53 16.65 -5.86
C SER A 211 -13.22 16.96 -5.15
N ILE A 212 -13.21 16.81 -3.82
CA ILE A 212 -12.01 16.90 -2.98
C ILE A 212 -11.59 15.48 -2.60
N ALA A 213 -10.36 15.11 -2.96
CA ALA A 213 -9.75 13.83 -2.61
C ALA A 213 -8.53 14.08 -1.73
N LEU A 214 -8.58 13.63 -0.48
CA LEU A 214 -7.48 13.76 0.48
C LEU A 214 -6.86 12.39 0.74
N ARG A 215 -5.53 12.32 0.66
CA ARG A 215 -4.75 11.10 0.78
C ARG A 215 -4.13 10.91 2.16
N GLY A 216 -3.88 9.66 2.52
CA GLY A 216 -3.13 9.29 3.71
C GLY A 216 -3.88 9.60 5.01
N MET A 217 -5.18 9.27 5.08
CA MET A 217 -6.03 9.54 6.24
C MET A 217 -5.60 8.76 7.49
N GLU A 218 -4.94 7.62 7.31
CA GLU A 218 -4.23 6.86 8.35
C GLU A 218 -3.08 7.63 9.00
N PHE A 219 -2.54 8.66 8.33
CA PHE A 219 -1.52 9.56 8.88
C PHE A 219 -2.11 10.81 9.54
N ARG A 220 -3.44 11.00 9.42
CA ARG A 220 -4.15 12.24 9.81
C ARG A 220 -5.23 12.01 10.87
N SER A 221 -5.69 10.76 11.03
CA SER A 221 -6.75 10.39 11.98
C SER A 221 -6.39 9.09 12.69
N GLU A 222 -6.26 9.15 14.02
CA GLU A 222 -5.95 7.98 14.85
C GLU A 222 -6.99 6.86 14.70
N LYS A 223 -8.26 7.22 14.45
CA LYS A 223 -9.34 6.27 14.21
C LYS A 223 -9.17 5.53 12.90
N VAL A 224 -8.78 6.24 11.82
CA VAL A 224 -8.52 5.62 10.52
C VAL A 224 -7.24 4.77 10.59
N ALA A 225 -6.21 5.26 11.28
CA ALA A 225 -4.98 4.53 11.53
C ALA A 225 -5.25 3.17 12.21
N ALA A 226 -6.12 3.15 13.22
CA ALA A 226 -6.50 1.92 13.91
C ALA A 226 -7.23 0.93 12.98
N ILE A 227 -8.14 1.41 12.13
CA ILE A 227 -8.85 0.59 11.14
C ILE A 227 -7.86 0.02 10.10
N ALA A 228 -6.99 0.88 9.56
CA ALA A 228 -5.97 0.49 8.58
C ALA A 228 -5.01 -0.57 9.15
N SER A 229 -4.51 -0.36 10.37
CA SER A 229 -3.64 -1.33 11.05
C SER A 229 -4.31 -2.68 11.27
N ALA A 230 -5.58 -2.69 11.70
CA ALA A 230 -6.33 -3.93 11.90
C ALA A 230 -6.55 -4.69 10.58
N LEU A 231 -6.86 -3.98 9.49
CA LEU A 231 -6.98 -4.58 8.17
C LEU A 231 -5.64 -5.13 7.65
N ALA A 232 -4.55 -4.39 7.82
CA ALA A 232 -3.21 -4.84 7.44
C ALA A 232 -2.86 -6.18 8.15
N ASP A 233 -3.18 -6.29 9.44
CA ASP A 233 -3.05 -7.53 10.21
C ASP A 233 -3.90 -8.67 9.64
N LEU A 234 -5.18 -8.44 9.33
CA LEU A 234 -6.10 -9.45 8.79
C LEU A 234 -5.65 -10.03 7.44
N PHE A 235 -5.03 -9.20 6.58
CA PHE A 235 -4.55 -9.62 5.25
C PHE A 235 -3.07 -10.02 5.22
N GLY A 236 -2.34 -9.91 6.34
CA GLY A 236 -0.91 -10.21 6.38
C GLY A 236 -0.06 -9.22 5.58
N GLN A 237 -0.50 -7.98 5.44
CA GLN A 237 0.17 -6.94 4.64
C GLN A 237 0.92 -5.92 5.53
N PRO A 238 1.92 -5.21 4.98
CA PRO A 238 2.67 -4.16 5.71
C PRO A 238 1.81 -2.99 6.18
N SER A 239 0.88 -2.55 5.34
CA SER A 239 0.06 -1.36 5.54
C SER A 239 -1.25 -1.47 4.78
N VAL A 240 -2.18 -0.58 5.14
CA VAL A 240 -3.39 -0.28 4.38
C VAL A 240 -3.44 1.24 4.25
N GLY A 241 -3.44 1.74 3.01
CA GLY A 241 -3.63 3.16 2.75
C GLY A 241 -5.09 3.57 2.94
N ALA A 242 -5.36 4.84 3.24
CA ALA A 242 -6.71 5.35 3.36
C ALA A 242 -6.88 6.71 2.68
N ASN A 243 -7.83 6.80 1.76
CA ASN A 243 -8.15 8.04 1.03
C ASN A 243 -9.61 8.41 1.26
N ILE A 244 -9.91 9.69 1.40
CA ILE A 244 -11.28 10.19 1.56
C ILE A 244 -11.68 11.05 0.36
N TYR A 245 -12.89 10.85 -0.15
CA TYR A 245 -13.40 11.51 -1.34
C TYR A 245 -14.74 12.17 -1.03
N PHE A 246 -14.78 13.50 -1.18
CA PHE A 246 -15.99 14.30 -1.02
C PHE A 246 -16.40 14.90 -2.37
N SER A 247 -17.60 14.53 -2.85
CA SER A 247 -18.11 14.91 -4.17
C SER A 247 -19.45 15.64 -4.05
N PRO A 248 -19.65 16.77 -4.76
CA PRO A 248 -20.93 17.48 -4.81
C PRO A 248 -21.96 16.74 -5.69
N ALA A 249 -23.22 17.16 -5.67
CA ALA A 249 -24.28 16.65 -6.57
C ALA A 249 -23.86 16.70 -8.04
N SER A 250 -24.38 15.76 -8.83
CA SER A 250 -24.28 15.75 -10.30
C SER A 250 -22.84 15.93 -10.79
N SER A 251 -21.90 15.26 -10.12
CA SER A 251 -20.47 15.37 -10.40
C SER A 251 -19.80 14.00 -10.52
N GLN A 252 -18.71 13.98 -11.29
CA GLN A 252 -17.73 12.91 -11.33
C GLN A 252 -16.37 13.51 -10.96
N GLY A 253 -15.64 12.86 -10.05
CA GLY A 253 -14.33 13.31 -9.61
C GLY A 253 -13.20 12.74 -10.46
N LEU A 254 -13.01 11.42 -10.36
CA LEU A 254 -11.99 10.67 -11.09
C LEU A 254 -12.56 10.11 -12.39
N ALA A 255 -11.74 10.14 -13.45
CA ALA A 255 -12.04 9.47 -14.70
C ALA A 255 -12.05 7.94 -14.50
N ARG A 256 -12.52 7.21 -15.50
CA ARG A 256 -12.49 5.74 -15.50
C ARG A 256 -11.06 5.22 -15.37
N HIS A 257 -10.81 4.37 -14.38
CA HIS A 257 -9.49 3.81 -14.09
C HIS A 257 -9.59 2.43 -13.42
N TYR A 258 -8.45 1.76 -13.24
CA TYR A 258 -8.32 0.65 -12.30
C TYR A 258 -7.18 0.98 -11.33
N ASP A 259 -7.19 0.32 -10.17
CA ASP A 259 -6.13 0.46 -9.18
C ASP A 259 -5.15 -0.72 -9.24
N ASP A 260 -3.93 -0.48 -8.79
CA ASP A 260 -2.89 -1.47 -8.56
C ASP A 260 -2.99 -2.17 -7.19
N HIS A 261 -3.97 -1.79 -6.39
CA HIS A 261 -4.26 -2.30 -5.05
C HIS A 261 -5.74 -2.66 -4.92
N CYS A 262 -6.07 -3.53 -3.96
CA CYS A 262 -7.47 -3.89 -3.71
C CYS A 262 -8.11 -2.82 -2.81
N VAL A 263 -9.37 -2.45 -3.07
CA VAL A 263 -10.03 -1.38 -2.29
C VAL A 263 -11.28 -1.85 -1.58
N LEU A 264 -11.48 -1.36 -0.36
CA LEU A 264 -12.74 -1.38 0.38
C LEU A 264 -13.28 0.05 0.45
N VAL A 265 -14.33 0.33 -0.31
CA VAL A 265 -15.04 1.61 -0.33
C VAL A 265 -16.12 1.59 0.75
N TRP A 266 -16.02 2.47 1.73
CA TRP A 266 -17.00 2.64 2.79
C TRP A 266 -17.74 3.96 2.61
N GLN A 267 -19.03 3.88 2.28
CA GLN A 267 -19.87 5.06 2.10
C GLN A 267 -20.23 5.66 3.45
N LEU A 268 -19.82 6.89 3.70
CA LEU A 268 -19.96 7.56 5.00
C LEU A 268 -21.14 8.53 5.04
N LEU A 269 -21.40 9.24 3.94
CA LEU A 269 -22.45 10.26 3.85
C LEU A 269 -23.03 10.31 2.43
N GLY A 270 -24.34 10.48 2.31
CA GLY A 270 -25.07 10.45 1.04
C GLY A 270 -24.91 9.14 0.29
N CYS A 271 -24.97 9.23 -1.04
CA CYS A 271 -24.99 8.07 -1.93
C CYS A 271 -24.15 8.30 -3.18
N LYS A 272 -23.60 7.21 -3.72
CA LYS A 272 -22.76 7.25 -4.93
C LYS A 272 -23.06 6.07 -5.85
N LYS A 273 -23.21 6.36 -7.14
CA LYS A 273 -23.36 5.37 -8.20
C LYS A 273 -21.98 4.93 -8.68
N TRP A 274 -21.74 3.63 -8.71
CA TRP A 274 -20.50 3.00 -9.15
C TRP A 274 -20.77 2.14 -10.37
N MET A 275 -19.93 2.27 -11.37
CA MET A 275 -19.85 1.35 -12.50
C MET A 275 -18.53 0.58 -12.39
N ILE A 276 -18.58 -0.75 -12.52
CA ILE A 276 -17.42 -1.62 -12.33
C ILE A 276 -17.38 -2.65 -13.45
N TRP A 277 -16.24 -2.75 -14.13
CA TRP A 277 -16.00 -3.72 -15.19
C TRP A 277 -14.92 -4.72 -14.77
N PRO A 278 -14.99 -5.98 -15.24
CA PRO A 278 -13.95 -6.96 -15.03
C PRO A 278 -12.56 -6.47 -15.44
N ASN A 279 -11.51 -7.01 -14.81
CA ASN A 279 -10.14 -6.77 -15.24
C ASN A 279 -9.97 -7.22 -16.70
N PRO A 280 -9.57 -6.33 -17.63
CA PRO A 280 -9.39 -6.69 -19.03
C PRO A 280 -8.22 -7.66 -19.24
N LYS A 281 -7.32 -7.78 -18.26
CA LYS A 281 -6.13 -8.64 -18.31
C LYS A 281 -6.26 -9.84 -17.38
N PRO A 282 -5.65 -10.99 -17.73
CA PRO A 282 -5.64 -12.17 -16.86
C PRO A 282 -4.69 -12.02 -15.66
N LEU A 283 -3.80 -11.03 -15.68
CA LEU A 283 -2.82 -10.77 -14.62
C LEU A 283 -3.32 -9.66 -13.69
N LEU A 284 -3.07 -9.83 -12.39
CA LEU A 284 -3.26 -8.78 -11.42
C LEU A 284 -2.16 -7.72 -11.60
N PRO A 285 -2.49 -6.41 -11.58
CA PRO A 285 -1.47 -5.37 -11.49
C PRO A 285 -0.58 -5.57 -10.27
N ARG A 286 0.68 -5.12 -10.31
CA ARG A 286 1.51 -5.00 -9.11
C ARG A 286 1.56 -3.56 -8.65
N LEU A 287 1.72 -3.38 -7.34
CA LEU A 287 1.88 -2.06 -6.75
C LEU A 287 3.07 -1.33 -7.39
N TYR A 288 2.87 -0.08 -7.79
CA TYR A 288 3.86 0.79 -8.44
C TYR A 288 4.29 0.40 -9.87
N GLU A 289 3.75 -0.69 -10.45
CA GLU A 289 3.93 -0.93 -11.89
C GLU A 289 3.15 0.15 -12.68
N PRO A 290 3.69 0.67 -13.80
CA PRO A 290 2.99 1.64 -14.62
C PRO A 290 1.62 1.13 -15.08
N PHE A 291 0.62 2.00 -15.01
CA PHE A 291 -0.71 1.69 -15.55
C PHE A 291 -0.65 1.59 -17.07
N ASP A 292 -1.11 0.46 -17.59
CA ASP A 292 -1.44 0.33 -19.00
C ASP A 292 -2.64 1.21 -19.35
N LEU A 293 -2.61 1.78 -20.56
CA LEU A 293 -3.75 2.52 -21.09
C LEU A 293 -4.99 1.62 -21.15
N LEU A 294 -6.14 2.18 -20.78
CA LEU A 294 -7.43 1.54 -21.04
C LEU A 294 -7.68 1.58 -22.55
N ASP A 295 -7.22 0.54 -23.25
CA ASP A 295 -7.55 0.32 -24.65
C ASP A 295 -9.07 0.30 -24.73
N GLY A 296 -9.71 1.27 -25.42
CA GLY A 296 -11.16 1.55 -25.46
C GLY A 296 -12.05 0.42 -26.00
N THR A 297 -11.88 -0.78 -25.44
CA THR A 297 -12.40 -2.10 -25.79
C THR A 297 -13.17 -2.72 -24.63
N LEU A 298 -13.38 -1.97 -23.54
CA LEU A 298 -14.33 -2.37 -22.50
C LEU A 298 -15.72 -2.42 -23.13
N ASP A 299 -16.31 -3.61 -23.12
CA ASP A 299 -17.73 -3.76 -23.46
C ASP A 299 -18.54 -3.07 -22.35
N ASP A 300 -19.16 -1.94 -22.67
CA ASP A 300 -19.97 -1.17 -21.72
C ASP A 300 -21.09 -2.05 -21.09
N ASN A 301 -21.55 -3.11 -21.78
CA ASN A 301 -22.55 -4.04 -21.26
C ASN A 301 -22.02 -5.02 -20.20
N SER A 302 -20.71 -5.16 -20.07
CA SER A 302 -20.09 -6.03 -19.06
C SER A 302 -19.95 -5.36 -17.69
N GLY A 303 -20.25 -4.06 -17.61
CA GLY A 303 -20.20 -3.28 -16.38
C GLY A 303 -21.36 -3.61 -15.45
N ARG A 304 -21.06 -3.89 -14.18
CA ARG A 304 -22.07 -3.92 -13.12
C ARG A 304 -22.26 -2.51 -12.56
N MET A 305 -23.52 -2.15 -12.31
CA MET A 305 -23.89 -0.90 -11.65
C MET A 305 -24.28 -1.18 -10.20
N GLU A 306 -23.72 -0.42 -9.27
CA GLU A 306 -24.06 -0.49 -7.85
C GLU A 306 -24.30 0.92 -7.29
N ILE A 307 -25.27 1.06 -6.40
CA ILE A 307 -25.52 2.31 -5.67
C ILE A 307 -25.21 2.05 -4.19
N LEU A 308 -24.20 2.74 -3.68
CA LEU A 308 -23.80 2.70 -2.28
C LEU A 308 -24.57 3.77 -1.51
N HIS A 309 -25.18 3.36 -0.40
CA HIS A 309 -25.82 4.24 0.57
C HIS A 309 -24.98 4.31 1.85
N GLU A 310 -25.27 5.27 2.72
CA GLU A 310 -24.56 5.43 4.00
C GLU A 310 -24.46 4.12 4.79
N GLY A 311 -23.24 3.74 5.12
CA GLY A 311 -22.90 2.51 5.84
C GLY A 311 -22.69 1.28 4.96
N ASP A 312 -23.06 1.32 3.68
CA ASP A 312 -22.72 0.26 2.71
C ASP A 312 -21.20 0.21 2.50
N MET A 313 -20.71 -0.98 2.19
CA MET A 313 -19.30 -1.22 1.88
C MET A 313 -19.14 -2.06 0.63
N MET A 314 -18.24 -1.64 -0.26
CA MET A 314 -17.96 -2.34 -1.51
C MET A 314 -16.49 -2.69 -1.61
N TYR A 315 -16.21 -3.96 -1.91
CA TYR A 315 -14.89 -4.45 -2.24
C TYR A 315 -14.70 -4.46 -3.76
N ILE A 316 -13.58 -3.93 -4.24
CA ILE A 316 -13.14 -4.02 -5.64
C ILE A 316 -11.71 -4.60 -5.68
N PRO A 317 -11.48 -5.74 -6.36
CA PRO A 317 -10.13 -6.26 -6.55
C PRO A 317 -9.28 -5.37 -7.46
N ARG A 318 -7.96 -5.36 -7.27
CA ARG A 318 -7.04 -4.65 -8.17
C ARG A 318 -7.18 -5.11 -9.63
N GLY A 319 -7.06 -4.17 -10.55
CA GLY A 319 -7.25 -4.38 -11.99
C GLY A 319 -8.71 -4.29 -12.47
N TYR A 320 -9.71 -4.30 -11.58
CA TYR A 320 -11.09 -4.01 -11.99
C TYR A 320 -11.25 -2.54 -12.33
N VAL A 321 -11.73 -2.27 -13.54
CA VAL A 321 -11.97 -0.91 -14.00
C VAL A 321 -13.22 -0.37 -13.35
N HIS A 322 -13.22 0.88 -12.90
CA HIS A 322 -14.35 1.48 -12.25
C HIS A 322 -14.41 3.01 -12.42
N GLU A 323 -15.60 3.56 -12.24
CA GLU A 323 -15.88 5.00 -12.15
C GLU A 323 -17.06 5.24 -11.21
N ALA A 324 -17.13 6.45 -10.64
CA ALA A 324 -18.11 6.78 -9.62
C ALA A 324 -18.72 8.17 -9.80
N HIS A 325 -20.05 8.24 -9.81
CA HIS A 325 -20.83 9.45 -10.06
C HIS A 325 -21.73 9.75 -8.86
N THR A 326 -21.87 11.05 -8.57
CA THR A 326 -22.86 11.56 -7.60
C THR A 326 -24.11 12.03 -8.34
N ASP A 327 -24.45 11.35 -9.44
CA ASP A 327 -25.64 11.60 -10.24
C ASP A 327 -26.60 10.42 -10.07
N LEU A 328 -27.75 10.70 -9.49
CA LEU A 328 -28.76 9.74 -9.07
C LEU A 328 -30.12 10.34 -9.43
N ASP A 329 -31.09 9.48 -9.71
CA ASP A 329 -32.45 9.91 -10.03
C ASP A 329 -33.01 10.88 -8.99
N GLU A 330 -33.82 11.85 -9.44
CA GLU A 330 -34.43 12.89 -8.60
C GLU A 330 -35.15 12.32 -7.36
N SER A 331 -35.71 11.10 -7.47
CA SER A 331 -36.38 10.42 -6.37
C SER A 331 -35.44 10.01 -5.22
N LEU A 332 -34.19 9.63 -5.51
CA LEU A 332 -33.16 9.32 -4.52
C LEU A 332 -32.49 10.58 -3.98
N MET A 333 -32.35 11.62 -4.81
CA MET A 333 -31.80 12.91 -4.39
C MET A 333 -32.66 13.63 -3.35
N ASN A 334 -33.97 13.40 -3.35
CA ASN A 334 -34.86 13.94 -2.31
C ASN A 334 -34.75 13.20 -0.96
N ALA A 335 -34.15 12.00 -0.93
CA ALA A 335 -34.04 11.17 0.27
C ALA A 335 -32.68 11.30 0.98
N TYR A 336 -31.63 11.72 0.27
CA TYR A 336 -30.26 11.82 0.79
C TYR A 336 -29.68 13.22 0.55
N ALA A 337 -28.60 13.55 1.28
CA ALA A 337 -27.87 14.77 1.00
C ALA A 337 -27.37 14.77 -0.46
N GLY A 338 -27.50 15.89 -1.17
CA GLY A 338 -27.03 16.05 -2.56
C GLY A 338 -25.51 16.08 -2.69
N TYR A 339 -24.78 15.29 -1.92
CA TYR A 339 -23.34 15.13 -1.96
C TYR A 339 -22.97 13.75 -1.42
N SER A 340 -21.79 13.25 -1.79
CA SER A 340 -21.30 11.94 -1.36
C SER A 340 -19.96 12.08 -0.67
N LEU A 341 -19.81 11.36 0.45
CA LEU A 341 -18.52 11.14 1.10
C LEU A 341 -18.26 9.64 1.28
N HIS A 342 -17.10 9.17 0.86
CA HIS A 342 -16.65 7.82 1.15
C HIS A 342 -15.18 7.78 1.56
N LEU A 343 -14.85 6.79 2.39
CA LEU A 343 -13.49 6.41 2.75
C LEU A 343 -13.11 5.16 1.95
N THR A 344 -12.00 5.21 1.24
CA THR A 344 -11.43 4.07 0.52
C THR A 344 -10.24 3.54 1.29
N LEU A 345 -10.30 2.29 1.72
CA LEU A 345 -9.21 1.57 2.37
C LEU A 345 -8.50 0.71 1.31
N ALA A 346 -7.25 1.04 1.03
CA ALA A 346 -6.40 0.44 0.01
C ALA A 346 -5.54 -0.66 0.64
N ILE A 347 -5.81 -1.92 0.29
CA ILE A 347 -4.98 -3.06 0.67
C ILE A 347 -3.88 -3.21 -0.38
N GLU A 348 -2.73 -2.64 -0.04
CA GLU A 348 -1.53 -2.59 -0.85
C GLU A 348 -0.74 -3.90 -0.66
N VAL A 349 -0.49 -4.60 -1.77
CA VAL A 349 0.31 -5.82 -1.77
C VAL A 349 1.70 -5.45 -2.24
N GLU A 350 2.57 -5.18 -1.27
CA GLU A 350 3.97 -4.82 -1.51
C GLU A 350 4.72 -6.02 -2.11
N PRO A 351 5.67 -5.83 -3.04
CA PRO A 351 6.30 -6.92 -3.81
C PRO A 351 6.82 -8.12 -2.99
N PRO A 352 7.45 -7.93 -1.80
CA PRO A 352 7.90 -9.07 -0.99
C PRO A 352 6.75 -9.97 -0.50
N PHE A 353 5.52 -9.46 -0.44
CA PHE A 353 4.35 -10.12 0.14
C PHE A 353 3.35 -10.63 -0.91
N GLU A 354 3.76 -10.66 -2.17
CA GLU A 354 3.16 -11.52 -3.20
C GLU A 354 3.68 -12.96 -3.08
N TRP A 355 3.04 -13.90 -3.77
CA TRP A 355 3.53 -15.28 -3.86
C TRP A 355 4.89 -15.40 -4.55
N GLU A 356 5.22 -14.49 -5.45
CA GLU A 356 6.58 -14.32 -6.00
C GLU A 356 7.59 -14.00 -4.89
N GLY A 357 7.31 -13.01 -4.05
CA GLY A 357 8.17 -12.63 -2.93
C GLY A 357 8.34 -13.79 -1.93
N PHE A 358 7.27 -14.55 -1.67
CA PHE A 358 7.37 -15.76 -0.85
C PHE A 358 8.25 -16.84 -1.49
N ALA A 359 8.19 -17.03 -2.82
CA ALA A 359 9.06 -17.96 -3.54
C ALA A 359 10.54 -17.55 -3.47
N HIS A 360 10.84 -16.25 -3.59
CA HIS A 360 12.19 -15.73 -3.38
C HIS A 360 12.67 -15.91 -1.94
N THR A 361 11.81 -15.66 -0.96
CA THR A 361 12.11 -15.89 0.45
C THR A 361 12.43 -17.37 0.71
N ALA A 362 11.65 -18.29 0.11
CA ALA A 362 11.88 -19.71 0.23
C ALA A 362 13.21 -20.16 -0.40
N LEU A 363 13.55 -19.62 -1.57
CA LEU A 363 14.86 -19.85 -2.21
C LEU A 363 16.00 -19.36 -1.32
N HIS A 364 15.90 -18.13 -0.81
CA HIS A 364 16.88 -17.54 0.09
C HIS A 364 17.09 -18.40 1.33
N CYS A 365 16.01 -18.75 2.04
CA CYS A 365 16.06 -19.59 3.24
C CYS A 365 16.71 -20.95 2.98
N TRP A 366 16.35 -21.58 1.86
CA TRP A 366 16.92 -22.87 1.48
C TRP A 366 18.42 -22.77 1.23
N VAL A 367 18.88 -21.76 0.49
CA VAL A 367 20.31 -21.52 0.21
C VAL A 367 21.09 -21.25 1.50
N GLU A 368 20.59 -20.39 2.38
CA GLU A 368 21.25 -20.07 3.66
C GLU A 368 21.41 -21.30 4.56
N LYS A 369 20.43 -22.22 4.56
CA LYS A 369 20.56 -23.49 5.28
C LYS A 369 21.65 -24.40 4.73
N GLN A 370 21.86 -24.41 3.40
CA GLN A 370 22.96 -25.18 2.80
C GLN A 370 24.33 -24.63 3.20
N LYS A 371 24.47 -23.29 3.29
CA LYS A 371 25.71 -22.65 3.74
C LYS A 371 26.13 -23.08 5.15
N LEU A 372 25.16 -23.27 6.05
CA LEU A 372 25.38 -23.68 7.44
C LEU A 372 25.69 -25.18 7.59
N GLY A 373 25.32 -26.02 6.62
CA GLY A 373 25.50 -27.47 6.65
C GLY A 373 26.80 -28.01 6.03
N GLY A 374 27.60 -27.16 5.37
CA GLY A 374 28.81 -27.58 4.64
C GLY A 374 30.05 -27.81 5.52
N SER A 375 30.82 -28.88 5.26
CA SER A 375 32.14 -29.08 5.88
C SER A 375 33.18 -28.10 5.29
N ARG A 376 34.23 -27.77 6.05
CA ARG A 376 35.27 -26.77 5.72
C ARG A 376 36.11 -27.06 4.45
N PHE A 377 35.89 -28.18 3.76
CA PHE A 377 36.76 -28.74 2.71
C PHE A 377 36.36 -28.48 1.24
N ASP A 378 35.16 -27.97 0.93
CA ASP A 378 34.67 -27.81 -0.46
C ASP A 378 34.66 -26.36 -0.99
N LYS A 379 35.65 -25.53 -0.62
CA LYS A 379 35.53 -24.06 -0.77
C LYS A 379 35.62 -23.47 -2.19
N VAL A 380 36.10 -24.20 -3.21
CA VAL A 380 36.30 -23.63 -4.57
C VAL A 380 35.14 -23.97 -5.53
N MET A 381 34.58 -25.18 -5.44
CA MET A 381 33.31 -25.53 -6.10
C MET A 381 32.10 -24.88 -5.42
N ALA A 382 32.28 -24.31 -4.22
CA ALA A 382 31.23 -23.69 -3.44
C ALA A 382 30.71 -22.37 -4.01
N LYS A 383 31.52 -21.50 -4.61
CA LYS A 383 31.05 -20.13 -4.97
C LYS A 383 29.94 -20.14 -6.04
N GLU A 384 30.05 -21.00 -7.05
CA GLU A 384 29.04 -21.15 -8.11
C GLU A 384 27.69 -21.67 -7.57
N GLU A 385 27.72 -22.74 -6.75
CA GLU A 385 26.51 -23.29 -6.12
C GLU A 385 25.93 -22.42 -5.02
N THR A 386 26.77 -21.63 -4.34
CA THR A 386 26.38 -20.87 -3.14
C THR A 386 25.87 -19.47 -3.47
N CYS A 387 26.30 -18.86 -4.59
CA CYS A 387 25.91 -17.49 -4.95
C CYS A 387 25.34 -17.38 -6.38
N LEU A 388 25.97 -17.96 -7.40
CA LEU A 388 25.61 -17.68 -8.81
C LEU A 388 24.31 -18.35 -9.26
N TYR A 389 24.13 -19.66 -9.03
CA TYR A 389 22.86 -20.32 -9.39
C TYR A 389 21.62 -19.79 -8.65
N PRO A 390 21.68 -19.45 -7.34
CA PRO A 390 20.61 -18.73 -6.67
C PRO A 390 20.18 -17.46 -7.42
N LEU A 391 21.13 -16.60 -7.81
CA LEU A 391 20.87 -15.37 -8.56
C LEU A 391 20.14 -15.65 -9.88
N VAL A 392 20.60 -16.63 -10.67
CA VAL A 392 19.91 -17.02 -11.91
C VAL A 392 18.48 -17.51 -11.62
N LEU A 393 18.28 -18.25 -10.53
CA LEU A 393 16.96 -18.78 -10.18
C LEU A 393 16.01 -17.67 -9.68
N HIS A 394 16.49 -16.66 -8.94
CA HIS A 394 15.72 -15.45 -8.64
C HIS A 394 15.24 -14.78 -9.94
N VAL A 395 16.13 -14.56 -10.90
CA VAL A 395 15.74 -13.97 -12.20
C VAL A 395 14.75 -14.88 -12.96
N ALA A 396 14.95 -16.19 -12.94
CA ALA A 396 14.04 -17.14 -13.60
C ALA A 396 12.64 -17.15 -12.96
N ILE A 397 12.53 -17.01 -11.64
CA ILE A 397 11.26 -16.88 -10.92
C ILE A 397 10.56 -15.56 -11.30
N ARG A 398 11.29 -14.44 -11.36
CA ARG A 398 10.75 -13.14 -11.81
C ARG A 398 10.18 -13.23 -13.23
N LEU A 399 10.92 -13.84 -14.16
CA LEU A 399 10.44 -14.01 -15.54
C LEU A 399 9.18 -14.89 -15.62
N LEU A 400 9.09 -15.94 -14.80
CA LEU A 400 7.91 -16.80 -14.72
C LEU A 400 6.70 -16.03 -14.16
N SER A 401 6.91 -15.28 -13.07
CA SER A 401 5.85 -14.51 -12.38
C SER A 401 5.18 -13.46 -13.27
N ASN A 402 5.90 -12.94 -14.27
CA ASN A 402 5.36 -11.95 -15.19
C ASN A 402 4.25 -12.52 -16.08
N ASN A 403 4.14 -13.84 -16.21
CA ASN A 403 3.17 -14.52 -17.07
C ASN A 403 2.16 -15.39 -16.29
N ASP A 404 2.38 -15.59 -14.99
CA ASP A 404 1.56 -16.48 -14.18
C ASP A 404 0.80 -15.70 -13.09
N PRO A 405 -0.55 -15.70 -13.12
CA PRO A 405 -1.35 -14.91 -12.18
C PRO A 405 -1.26 -15.39 -10.73
N ILE A 406 -0.85 -16.63 -10.46
CA ILE A 406 -0.73 -17.16 -9.10
C ILE A 406 0.40 -16.45 -8.36
N PHE A 407 1.53 -16.19 -9.02
CA PHE A 407 2.68 -15.52 -8.43
C PHE A 407 2.37 -14.07 -8.01
N ARG A 408 1.48 -13.40 -8.75
CA ARG A 408 1.08 -12.03 -8.47
C ARG A 408 0.03 -11.89 -7.36
N LYS A 409 -0.53 -12.99 -6.85
CA LYS A 409 -1.53 -12.94 -5.76
C LYS A 409 -0.87 -12.60 -4.43
N ALA A 410 -1.61 -11.96 -3.53
CA ALA A 410 -1.17 -11.71 -2.18
C ALA A 410 -0.88 -13.03 -1.45
N CYS A 411 0.30 -13.10 -0.83
CA CYS A 411 0.67 -14.19 0.06
C CYS A 411 0.09 -13.89 1.46
N MET A 412 -0.87 -14.69 1.90
CA MET A 412 -1.55 -14.50 3.19
C MET A 412 -0.98 -15.42 4.29
N VAL A 413 0.24 -15.91 4.12
CA VAL A 413 0.90 -16.82 5.08
C VAL A 413 1.01 -16.20 6.48
N ALA A 414 1.32 -14.89 6.53
CA ALA A 414 1.47 -14.13 7.77
C ALA A 414 0.19 -13.39 8.21
N ALA A 415 -0.98 -13.75 7.66
CA ALA A 415 -2.26 -13.15 8.06
C ALA A 415 -2.63 -13.52 9.51
N LYS A 416 -2.98 -12.51 10.32
CA LYS A 416 -3.43 -12.69 11.70
C LYS A 416 -4.95 -12.76 11.76
N LEU A 417 -5.47 -13.95 12.03
CA LEU A 417 -6.90 -14.16 12.22
C LEU A 417 -7.25 -14.17 13.72
N PRO A 418 -8.41 -13.62 14.14
CA PRO A 418 -8.80 -13.60 15.55
C PRO A 418 -8.89 -15.02 16.15
N SER A 419 -8.48 -15.15 17.41
CA SER A 419 -8.33 -16.43 18.11
C SER A 419 -9.51 -16.77 19.04
N SER A 420 -10.76 -16.52 18.64
CA SER A 420 -11.91 -16.66 19.54
C SER A 420 -13.08 -17.52 19.02
N SER A 421 -12.94 -18.85 19.09
CA SER A 421 -13.99 -19.86 19.45
C SER A 421 -13.63 -21.26 18.94
N SER A 422 -14.21 -22.34 19.48
CA SER A 422 -13.92 -23.72 19.05
C SER A 422 -14.32 -24.06 17.60
N CYS A 423 -15.11 -23.21 16.93
CA CYS A 423 -15.46 -23.34 15.51
C CYS A 423 -14.37 -22.77 14.57
N THR A 424 -13.42 -21.99 15.11
CA THR A 424 -12.32 -21.33 14.36
C THR A 424 -11.31 -22.29 13.77
N THR A 425 -11.05 -23.43 14.42
CA THR A 425 -9.94 -24.30 14.05
C THR A 425 -10.12 -24.87 12.64
N ALA A 426 -11.34 -25.17 12.20
CA ALA A 426 -11.60 -25.75 10.89
C ALA A 426 -11.32 -24.77 9.73
N HIS A 427 -11.85 -23.55 9.81
CA HIS A 427 -11.69 -22.55 8.74
C HIS A 427 -10.27 -21.98 8.68
N LEU A 428 -9.61 -21.79 9.83
CA LEU A 428 -8.19 -21.44 9.90
C LEU A 428 -7.30 -22.50 9.25
N ASN A 429 -7.61 -23.78 9.51
CA ASN A 429 -6.91 -24.89 8.88
C ASN A 429 -7.15 -24.94 7.36
N VAL A 430 -8.36 -24.58 6.89
CA VAL A 430 -8.65 -24.51 5.45
C VAL A 430 -7.80 -23.42 4.79
N LEU A 431 -7.72 -22.21 5.36
CA LEU A 431 -6.90 -21.15 4.79
C LEU A 431 -5.42 -21.53 4.79
N ARG A 432 -4.88 -22.03 5.90
CA ARG A 432 -3.49 -22.51 5.99
C ARG A 432 -3.19 -23.63 4.99
N SER A 433 -4.10 -24.59 4.86
CA SER A 433 -3.99 -25.67 3.87
C SER A 433 -4.02 -25.13 2.45
N SER A 434 -4.85 -24.11 2.18
CA SER A 434 -4.90 -23.44 0.88
C SER A 434 -3.56 -22.75 0.57
N GLN A 435 -2.97 -22.01 1.53
CA GLN A 435 -1.67 -21.36 1.32
C GLN A 435 -0.58 -22.39 1.01
N ARG A 436 -0.50 -23.50 1.77
CA ARG A 436 0.46 -24.58 1.47
C ARG A 436 0.23 -25.21 0.10
N SER A 437 -1.03 -25.44 -0.28
CA SER A 437 -1.36 -26.00 -1.60
C SER A 437 -0.91 -25.08 -2.73
N THR A 438 -1.08 -23.77 -2.57
CA THR A 438 -0.60 -22.76 -3.52
C THR A 438 0.93 -22.74 -3.59
N PHE A 439 1.62 -22.83 -2.45
CA PHE A 439 3.08 -22.96 -2.44
C PHE A 439 3.56 -24.22 -3.20
N ASP A 440 2.95 -25.38 -2.94
CA ASP A 440 3.30 -26.62 -3.62
C ASP A 440 3.08 -26.52 -5.14
N GLU A 441 2.04 -25.81 -5.57
CA GLU A 441 1.78 -25.52 -6.98
C GLU A 441 2.84 -24.61 -7.59
N ILE A 442 3.24 -23.55 -6.89
CA ILE A 442 4.32 -22.64 -7.29
C ILE A 442 5.64 -23.39 -7.43
N ILE A 443 6.02 -24.23 -6.47
CA ILE A 443 7.26 -25.01 -6.53
C ILE A 443 7.24 -25.99 -7.71
N ARG A 444 6.11 -26.66 -7.97
CA ARG A 444 5.95 -27.50 -9.17
C ARG A 444 6.07 -26.70 -10.46
N ASN A 445 5.57 -25.47 -10.48
CA ASN A 445 5.61 -24.58 -11.63
C ASN A 445 7.05 -24.10 -11.90
N ILE A 446 7.79 -23.70 -10.86
CA ILE A 446 9.22 -23.37 -10.93
C ILE A 446 10.00 -24.54 -11.51
N GLU A 447 9.80 -25.75 -10.98
CA GLU A 447 10.51 -26.95 -11.45
C GLU A 447 10.28 -27.20 -12.95
N ARG A 448 9.05 -27.02 -13.43
CA ARG A 448 8.67 -27.27 -14.83
C ARG A 448 9.13 -26.17 -15.78
N ASN A 449 9.00 -24.90 -15.37
CA ASN A 449 9.01 -23.78 -16.32
C ASN A 449 10.18 -22.81 -16.17
N CYS A 450 10.86 -22.74 -15.01
CA CYS A 450 12.07 -21.91 -14.90
C CYS A 450 13.21 -22.50 -15.73
N SER A 451 13.80 -21.69 -16.62
CA SER A 451 14.87 -22.10 -17.53
C SER A 451 16.10 -21.22 -17.40
N PHE A 452 17.29 -21.83 -17.47
CA PHE A 452 18.57 -21.12 -17.45
C PHE A 452 18.67 -20.12 -18.60
N LYS A 453 18.32 -20.55 -19.82
CA LYS A 453 18.46 -19.76 -21.05
C LYS A 453 17.76 -18.40 -20.99
N GLY A 454 16.53 -18.36 -20.50
CA GLY A 454 15.75 -17.12 -20.41
C GLY A 454 16.33 -16.16 -19.37
N ALA A 455 16.64 -16.69 -18.18
CA ALA A 455 17.21 -15.90 -17.09
C ALA A 455 18.60 -15.37 -17.42
N PHE A 456 19.48 -16.23 -17.94
CA PHE A 456 20.84 -15.85 -18.32
C PHE A 456 20.85 -14.78 -19.41
N LYS A 457 20.01 -14.91 -20.45
CA LYS A 457 19.88 -13.88 -21.49
C LYS A 457 19.43 -12.54 -20.92
N SER A 458 18.51 -12.54 -19.95
CA SER A 458 18.07 -11.31 -19.27
C SER A 458 19.21 -10.66 -18.50
N ILE A 459 20.05 -11.46 -17.85
CA ILE A 459 21.24 -10.99 -17.12
C ILE A 459 22.29 -10.44 -18.09
N GLU A 460 22.60 -11.16 -19.17
CA GLU A 460 23.55 -10.72 -20.20
C GLU A 460 23.17 -9.35 -20.79
N LEU A 461 21.89 -9.14 -21.10
CA LEU A 461 21.40 -7.87 -21.64
C LEU A 461 21.60 -6.71 -20.65
N ALA A 462 21.20 -6.91 -19.39
CA ALA A 462 21.34 -5.89 -18.37
C ALA A 462 22.81 -5.53 -18.07
N VAL A 463 23.71 -6.53 -18.07
CA VAL A 463 25.16 -6.32 -17.92
C VAL A 463 25.73 -5.56 -19.12
N GLN A 464 25.36 -5.94 -20.35
CA GLN A 464 25.81 -5.25 -21.57
C GLN A 464 25.37 -3.78 -21.61
N GLU A 465 24.16 -3.50 -21.13
CA GLU A 465 23.58 -2.15 -21.09
C GLU A 465 24.02 -1.34 -19.85
N LYS A 466 24.73 -1.97 -18.89
CA LYS A 466 25.01 -1.39 -17.56
C LYS A 466 23.75 -0.87 -16.86
N ASN A 467 22.66 -1.62 -16.99
CA ASN A 467 21.35 -1.24 -16.50
C ASN A 467 21.13 -1.78 -15.08
N GLU A 468 21.51 -1.00 -14.07
CA GLU A 468 21.28 -1.33 -12.66
C GLU A 468 19.78 -1.38 -12.29
N GLU A 469 18.94 -0.60 -12.97
CA GLU A 469 17.50 -0.52 -12.71
C GLU A 469 16.77 -1.84 -13.00
N ALA A 470 17.30 -2.65 -13.93
CA ALA A 470 16.71 -3.92 -14.34
C ALA A 470 16.51 -4.92 -13.18
N PHE A 471 17.28 -4.78 -12.10
CA PHE A 471 17.24 -5.67 -10.94
C PHE A 471 16.87 -4.99 -9.63
N GLN A 472 16.47 -3.71 -9.64
CA GLN A 472 16.01 -3.02 -8.41
C GLN A 472 14.85 -3.73 -7.72
N TRP A 473 14.03 -4.49 -8.47
CA TRP A 473 12.93 -5.28 -7.90
C TRP A 473 13.37 -6.31 -6.85
N MET A 474 14.64 -6.73 -6.83
CA MET A 474 15.17 -7.70 -5.85
C MET A 474 15.90 -7.04 -4.67
N SER A 475 15.95 -5.70 -4.62
CA SER A 475 16.69 -4.95 -3.59
C SER A 475 16.26 -5.29 -2.16
N TRP A 476 14.96 -5.57 -1.97
CA TRP A 476 14.37 -5.92 -0.68
C TRP A 476 14.93 -7.24 -0.10
N LEU A 477 15.53 -8.10 -0.92
CA LEU A 477 16.18 -9.33 -0.44
C LEU A 477 17.35 -9.05 0.51
N ARG A 478 17.93 -7.84 0.50
CA ARG A 478 18.95 -7.41 1.46
C ARG A 478 18.50 -7.51 2.93
N HIS A 479 17.19 -7.45 3.15
CA HIS A 479 16.59 -7.48 4.48
C HIS A 479 16.42 -8.90 5.02
N LEU A 480 16.58 -9.93 4.18
CA LEU A 480 16.58 -11.31 4.64
C LEU A 480 17.93 -11.67 5.31
N PRO A 481 17.93 -12.53 6.33
CA PRO A 481 19.16 -12.88 7.05
C PRO A 481 20.21 -13.52 6.13
N GLN A 482 21.45 -13.01 6.16
CA GLN A 482 22.59 -13.59 5.43
C GLN A 482 23.64 -14.13 6.42
N GLY A 483 23.78 -15.45 6.47
CA GLY A 483 24.79 -16.17 7.25
C GLY A 483 26.06 -16.49 6.45
N GLY A 484 27.11 -16.95 7.14
CA GLY A 484 28.38 -17.36 6.50
C GLY A 484 29.45 -16.28 6.44
N ASP A 485 30.45 -16.49 5.58
CA ASP A 485 31.60 -15.60 5.38
C ASP A 485 31.16 -14.27 4.73
N ALA A 486 31.81 -13.16 5.09
CA ALA A 486 31.48 -11.84 4.55
C ALA A 486 31.65 -11.80 3.02
N ASP A 487 32.61 -12.55 2.49
CA ASP A 487 32.93 -12.65 1.06
C ASP A 487 31.84 -13.37 0.22
N LEU A 488 30.88 -14.03 0.86
CA LEU A 488 29.78 -14.76 0.20
C LEU A 488 28.43 -14.02 0.31
N ARG A 489 28.43 -12.82 0.88
CA ARG A 489 27.22 -11.97 0.96
C ARG A 489 26.98 -11.31 -0.39
N ILE A 490 25.71 -11.28 -0.78
CA ILE A 490 25.27 -10.58 -1.98
C ILE A 490 24.76 -9.21 -1.54
N ASP A 491 25.34 -8.16 -2.10
CA ASP A 491 24.77 -6.83 -1.97
C ASP A 491 23.61 -6.69 -2.95
N PHE A 492 22.39 -6.91 -2.46
CA PHE A 492 21.18 -6.78 -3.28
C PHE A 492 20.87 -5.32 -3.67
N CYS A 493 21.55 -4.32 -3.09
CA CYS A 493 21.46 -2.93 -3.56
C CYS A 493 22.29 -2.67 -4.82
N SER A 494 23.37 -3.44 -5.02
CA SER A 494 24.31 -3.27 -6.13
C SER A 494 24.72 -4.64 -6.70
N VAL A 495 23.76 -5.31 -7.36
CA VAL A 495 23.98 -6.67 -7.87
C VAL A 495 24.82 -6.72 -9.15
N LEU A 496 25.04 -5.59 -9.83
CA LEU A 496 25.63 -5.55 -11.17
C LEU A 496 27.04 -6.18 -11.21
N GLU A 497 27.90 -5.87 -10.23
CA GLU A 497 29.24 -6.46 -10.13
C GLU A 497 29.18 -8.00 -9.99
N THR A 498 28.23 -8.50 -9.20
CA THR A 498 28.04 -9.96 -9.03
C THR A 498 27.51 -10.60 -10.32
N LEU A 499 26.68 -9.88 -11.08
CA LEU A 499 26.15 -10.35 -12.36
C LEU A 499 27.23 -10.34 -13.47
N GLU A 500 28.18 -9.41 -13.44
CA GLU A 500 29.34 -9.41 -14.34
C GLU A 500 30.20 -10.67 -14.12
N GLU A 501 30.52 -11.00 -12.86
CA GLU A 501 31.22 -12.25 -12.51
C GLU A 501 30.44 -13.49 -12.99
N LEU A 502 29.12 -13.47 -12.83
CA LEU A 502 28.23 -14.55 -13.26
C LEU A 502 28.29 -14.77 -14.78
N VAL A 503 28.22 -13.67 -15.55
CA VAL A 503 28.31 -13.72 -17.02
C VAL A 503 29.66 -14.26 -17.47
N GLU A 504 30.77 -13.81 -16.86
CA GLU A 504 32.11 -14.31 -17.18
C GLU A 504 32.23 -15.82 -16.91
N ALA A 505 31.76 -16.27 -15.74
CA ALA A 505 31.83 -17.67 -15.33
C ALA A 505 31.03 -18.59 -16.27
N PHE A 506 29.77 -18.25 -16.57
CA PHE A 506 28.89 -19.12 -17.35
C PHE A 506 29.06 -19.01 -18.87
N SER A 507 29.63 -17.91 -19.38
CA SER A 507 29.95 -17.77 -20.81
C SER A 507 31.05 -18.74 -21.27
N SER A 508 31.92 -19.17 -20.36
CA SER A 508 33.03 -20.08 -20.66
C SER A 508 32.58 -21.51 -20.99
N ASN A 509 31.49 -21.99 -20.35
CA ASN A 509 30.91 -23.30 -20.62
C ASN A 509 29.37 -23.30 -20.39
N PRO A 510 28.58 -22.78 -21.34
CA PRO A 510 27.15 -22.58 -21.16
C PRO A 510 26.35 -23.89 -21.06
N GLU A 511 26.81 -24.97 -21.68
CA GLU A 511 26.17 -26.29 -21.55
C GLU A 511 26.30 -26.83 -20.12
N GLN A 512 27.50 -26.76 -19.55
CA GLN A 512 27.74 -27.18 -18.16
C GLN A 512 26.96 -26.31 -17.17
N ALA A 513 26.94 -24.98 -17.38
CA ALA A 513 26.17 -24.06 -16.54
C ALA A 513 24.65 -24.37 -16.58
N SER A 514 24.12 -24.70 -17.76
CA SER A 514 22.72 -25.09 -17.94
C SER A 514 22.37 -26.40 -17.20
N VAL A 515 23.25 -27.40 -17.28
CA VAL A 515 23.09 -28.67 -16.55
C VAL A 515 23.19 -28.45 -15.04
N GLY A 516 24.17 -27.66 -14.59
CA GLY A 516 24.35 -27.29 -13.18
C GLY A 516 23.15 -26.54 -12.61
N PHE A 517 22.64 -25.55 -13.33
CA PHE A 517 21.42 -24.82 -12.97
C PHE A 517 20.22 -25.76 -12.85
N THR A 518 20.06 -26.68 -13.79
CA THR A 518 18.95 -27.66 -13.75
C THR A 518 19.04 -28.54 -12.50
N GLY A 519 20.24 -29.04 -12.18
CA GLY A 519 20.47 -29.81 -10.96
C GLY A 519 20.23 -29.01 -9.67
N PHE A 520 20.66 -27.75 -9.63
CA PHE A 520 20.40 -26.83 -8.52
C PHE A 520 18.90 -26.58 -8.32
N LYS A 521 18.19 -26.20 -9.39
CA LYS A 521 16.73 -25.96 -9.38
C LYS A 521 15.96 -27.20 -8.89
N SER A 522 16.30 -28.39 -9.40
CA SER A 522 15.64 -29.63 -8.99
C SER A 522 15.91 -29.98 -7.53
N ARG A 523 17.10 -29.69 -6.99
CA ARG A 523 17.37 -29.86 -5.54
C ARG A 523 16.54 -28.89 -4.72
N PHE A 524 16.49 -27.62 -5.11
CA PHE A 524 15.66 -26.61 -4.45
C PHE A 524 14.19 -27.06 -4.42
N CYS A 525 13.59 -27.37 -5.57
CA CYS A 525 12.17 -27.70 -5.64
C CYS A 525 11.80 -29.00 -4.89
N ARG A 526 12.75 -29.92 -4.69
CA ARG A 526 12.53 -31.17 -3.95
C ARG A 526 12.71 -31.04 -2.44
N CYS A 527 13.56 -30.12 -2.01
CA CYS A 527 14.04 -30.05 -0.63
C CYS A 527 13.64 -28.75 0.10
N VAL A 528 13.03 -27.77 -0.59
CA VAL A 528 12.51 -26.57 0.04
C VAL A 528 11.41 -26.91 1.04
N VAL A 529 11.46 -26.29 2.21
CA VAL A 529 10.52 -26.50 3.31
C VAL A 529 9.68 -25.23 3.46
N TYR A 530 8.36 -25.39 3.45
CA TYR A 530 7.40 -24.28 3.53
C TYR A 530 7.53 -23.50 4.84
N GLU A 531 7.69 -24.20 5.96
CA GLU A 531 7.76 -23.63 7.31
C GLU A 531 8.97 -22.71 7.50
N ASP A 532 10.10 -23.06 6.88
CA ASP A 532 11.32 -22.25 6.94
C ASP A 532 11.14 -20.89 6.28
N ALA A 533 10.41 -20.87 5.16
CA ALA A 533 10.08 -19.63 4.46
C ALA A 533 9.08 -18.79 5.26
N CYS A 534 8.14 -19.42 5.99
CA CYS A 534 7.16 -18.71 6.81
C CYS A 534 7.82 -17.85 7.89
N GLU A 535 8.79 -18.39 8.64
CA GLU A 535 9.45 -17.67 9.73
C GLU A 535 10.19 -16.41 9.25
N SER A 536 10.97 -16.55 8.16
CA SER A 536 11.69 -15.42 7.56
C SER A 536 10.73 -14.39 6.95
N PHE A 537 9.65 -14.85 6.33
CA PHE A 537 8.63 -13.99 5.74
C PHE A 537 7.86 -13.19 6.82
N GLU A 538 7.49 -13.82 7.92
CA GLU A 538 6.86 -13.16 9.07
C GLU A 538 7.80 -12.14 9.71
N THR A 539 9.08 -12.47 9.83
CA THR A 539 10.11 -11.55 10.33
C THR A 539 10.24 -10.33 9.42
N LEU A 540 10.32 -10.55 8.11
CA LEU A 540 10.38 -9.47 7.12
C LEU A 540 9.13 -8.57 7.21
N LEU A 541 7.94 -9.16 7.29
CA LEU A 541 6.69 -8.42 7.47
C LEU A 541 6.71 -7.56 8.73
N GLN A 542 7.24 -8.09 9.84
CA GLN A 542 7.33 -7.35 11.09
C GLN A 542 8.32 -6.17 10.99
N MET A 543 9.41 -6.30 10.23
CA MET A 543 10.33 -5.18 9.95
C MET A 543 9.61 -4.06 9.19
N TYR A 544 8.95 -4.40 8.08
CA TYR A 544 8.11 -3.46 7.31
C TYR A 544 7.08 -2.75 8.21
N ARG A 545 6.30 -3.51 8.96
CA ARG A 545 5.25 -2.96 9.85
C ARG A 545 5.80 -2.05 10.93
N THR A 546 6.98 -2.35 11.44
CA THR A 546 7.63 -1.51 12.47
C THR A 546 7.90 -0.12 11.91
N THR A 547 8.55 -0.04 10.74
CA THR A 547 8.90 1.23 10.10
C THR A 547 7.65 2.00 9.65
N ARG A 548 6.65 1.31 9.06
CA ARG A 548 5.37 1.94 8.68
C ARG A 548 4.60 2.46 9.90
N SER A 549 4.61 1.73 11.02
CA SER A 549 3.98 2.18 12.26
C SER A 549 4.68 3.40 12.87
N GLN A 550 6.02 3.41 12.85
CA GLN A 550 6.81 4.55 13.29
C GLN A 550 6.52 5.79 12.45
N TYR A 551 6.49 5.63 11.11
CA TYR A 551 6.10 6.70 10.20
C TYR A 551 4.70 7.23 10.50
N MET A 552 3.71 6.34 10.58
CA MET A 552 2.33 6.69 10.88
C MET A 552 2.19 7.46 12.21
N ARG A 553 2.80 7.00 13.29
CA ARG A 553 2.75 7.67 14.60
C ARG A 553 3.42 9.04 14.57
N GLY A 554 4.56 9.14 13.90
CA GLY A 554 5.26 10.40 13.69
C GLY A 554 4.38 11.42 12.95
N MET A 555 3.71 10.99 11.88
CA MET A 555 2.80 11.85 11.12
C MET A 555 1.54 12.22 11.90
N LEU A 556 0.95 11.29 12.65
CA LEU A 556 -0.20 11.57 13.52
C LEU A 556 0.16 12.64 14.57
N ALA A 557 1.35 12.56 15.17
CA ALA A 557 1.80 13.57 16.14
C ALA A 557 1.97 14.96 15.52
N LEU A 558 2.43 15.04 14.26
CA LEU A 558 2.45 16.29 13.49
C LEU A 558 1.04 16.81 13.13
N HIS A 559 0.02 15.97 13.19
CA HIS A 559 -1.39 16.36 13.08
C HIS A 559 -2.07 16.58 14.45
N GLY A 560 -1.30 16.58 15.55
CA GLY A 560 -1.80 16.90 16.89
C GLY A 560 -2.27 15.70 17.72
N ALA A 561 -2.05 14.47 17.25
CA ALA A 561 -2.20 13.27 18.08
C ALA A 561 -1.32 13.37 19.34
N HIS A 562 -1.79 12.86 20.48
CA HIS A 562 -1.09 12.89 21.78
C HIS A 562 -0.81 14.28 22.40
N VAL A 563 -1.34 15.36 21.84
CA VAL A 563 -1.10 16.74 22.30
C VAL A 563 -2.15 17.24 23.32
N SER A 564 -3.26 16.51 23.46
CA SER A 564 -4.39 16.81 24.36
C SER A 564 -4.07 16.59 25.84
#